data_AF-A0A4Y8SYL5-F1
#
_entry.id   AF-A0A4Y8SYL5-F1
#
_cell.length_a   1.000
_cell.length_b   1.000
_cell.length_c   1.000
_cell.angle_alpha   90.00
_cell.angle_beta   90.00
_cell.angle_gamma   90.00
#
_symmetry.space_group_name_H-M   'P 1'
#
loop_
_entity.id
_entity.type
_entity.pdbx_description
1 polymer ?
#
loop_
_entity_poly.entity_id
_entity_poly.type
_entity_poly.pdbx_seq_one_letter_code
_entity_poly.pdbx_strand_id
1 'polypeptide(L)'
;MSQDHHHTHDHEHPQGSDLSAIEARVRALESLLTEKGYIEPAALDALVELYETKVGPHAGARVVARAWVDPDYRDRLLADATPAIAELGIGGRGGEHMVAVANTPETHNLVVCTLCSCYPWPVLGLPPVWYKAPPYRARAVIDPRGVLAE
;
A
#
# COMPACT_ATOMS: atom_id res chain seq x y z
N MET A 1 -51.26 -4.00 34.38
CA MET A 1 -50.82 -5.02 33.41
C MET A 1 -49.81 -4.36 32.50
N SER A 2 -48.54 -4.55 32.78
CA SER A 2 -47.43 -4.04 31.96
C SER A 2 -46.50 -5.23 31.78
N GLN A 3 -46.49 -5.78 30.56
CA GLN A 3 -45.60 -6.86 30.18
C GLN A 3 -44.25 -6.24 29.82
N ASP A 4 -43.23 -6.50 30.64
CA ASP A 4 -41.84 -6.25 30.29
C ASP A 4 -41.41 -7.33 29.27
N HIS A 5 -41.13 -6.89 28.04
CA HIS A 5 -40.56 -7.74 27.00
C HIS A 5 -39.05 -7.86 27.23
N HIS A 6 -38.63 -8.99 27.82
CA HIS A 6 -37.23 -9.36 27.93
C HIS A 6 -36.75 -9.91 26.58
N HIS A 7 -35.92 -9.15 25.87
CA HIS A 7 -35.23 -9.64 24.67
C HIS A 7 -34.06 -10.54 25.10
N THR A 8 -34.29 -11.85 25.12
CA THR A 8 -33.23 -12.85 25.22
C THR A 8 -32.54 -12.99 23.86
N HIS A 9 -31.34 -12.44 23.73
CA HIS A 9 -30.44 -12.79 22.62
C HIS A 9 -29.80 -14.15 22.93
N ASP A 10 -30.41 -15.22 22.42
CA ASP A 10 -29.77 -16.54 22.38
C ASP A 10 -28.59 -16.48 21.39
N HIS A 11 -27.39 -16.27 21.92
CA HIS A 11 -26.15 -16.53 21.20
C HIS A 11 -25.77 -17.99 21.41
N GLU A 12 -26.35 -18.89 20.63
CA GLU A 12 -25.75 -20.21 20.40
C GLU A 12 -24.42 -19.98 19.68
N HIS A 13 -23.32 -20.01 20.43
CA HIS A 13 -21.97 -20.04 19.88
C HIS A 13 -21.67 -21.46 19.41
N PRO A 14 -21.57 -21.73 18.09
CA PRO A 14 -21.06 -23.01 17.64
C PRO A 14 -19.60 -23.11 18.10
N GLN A 15 -19.28 -24.15 18.85
CA GLN A 15 -17.91 -24.45 19.25
C GLN A 15 -17.14 -24.95 18.01
N GLY A 16 -16.46 -24.05 17.30
CA GLY A 16 -15.64 -24.38 16.14
C GLY A 16 -15.06 -23.15 15.44
N SER A 17 -13.76 -23.19 15.14
CA SER A 17 -13.02 -22.21 14.35
C SER A 17 -13.51 -22.20 12.88
N ASP A 18 -14.66 -21.59 12.61
CA ASP A 18 -15.19 -21.50 11.25
C ASP A 18 -14.66 -20.26 10.53
N LEU A 19 -14.04 -20.49 9.37
CA LEU A 19 -13.58 -19.44 8.46
C LEU A 19 -14.76 -18.59 7.99
N SER A 20 -14.55 -17.28 7.87
CA SER A 20 -15.47 -16.41 7.14
C SER A 20 -15.56 -16.82 5.67
N ALA A 21 -16.64 -16.40 5.00
CA ALA A 21 -16.84 -16.72 3.58
C ALA A 21 -15.73 -16.18 2.65
N ILE A 22 -14.99 -15.14 3.05
CA ILE A 22 -13.82 -14.67 2.27
C ILE A 22 -12.59 -15.53 2.54
N GLU A 23 -12.32 -15.88 3.80
CA GLU A 23 -11.19 -16.73 4.18
C GLU A 23 -11.32 -18.13 3.56
N ALA A 24 -12.53 -18.70 3.57
CA ALA A 24 -12.80 -19.99 2.93
C ALA A 24 -12.54 -19.94 1.41
N ARG A 25 -12.92 -18.86 0.72
CA ARG A 25 -12.67 -18.69 -0.72
C ARG A 25 -11.19 -18.48 -1.03
N VAL A 26 -10.48 -17.68 -0.23
CA VAL A 26 -9.04 -17.45 -0.40
C VAL A 26 -8.29 -18.79 -0.23
N ARG A 27 -8.59 -19.53 0.84
CA ARG A 27 -7.97 -20.85 1.09
C ARG A 27 -8.27 -21.84 -0.02
N ALA A 28 -9.51 -21.91 -0.51
CA ALA A 28 -9.87 -22.80 -1.61
C ALA A 28 -9.09 -22.49 -2.90
N LEU A 29 -8.91 -21.20 -3.22
CA LEU A 29 -8.14 -20.77 -4.39
C LEU A 29 -6.64 -21.10 -4.24
N GLU A 30 -6.07 -20.82 -3.07
CA GLU A 30 -4.68 -21.15 -2.77
C GLU A 30 -4.40 -22.65 -2.88
N SER A 31 -5.24 -23.50 -2.28
CA SER A 31 -5.13 -24.95 -2.37
C SER A 31 -5.19 -25.43 -3.83
N LEU A 32 -6.16 -24.94 -4.61
CA LEU A 32 -6.33 -25.33 -6.01
C LEU A 32 -5.12 -24.94 -6.88
N LEU A 33 -4.59 -23.73 -6.70
CA LEU A 33 -3.45 -23.24 -7.48
C LEU A 33 -2.16 -23.98 -7.09
N THR A 34 -2.02 -24.36 -5.81
CA THR A 34 -0.89 -25.17 -5.32
C THR A 34 -0.95 -26.60 -5.86
N GLU A 35 -2.11 -27.26 -5.79
CA GLU A 35 -2.30 -28.63 -6.31
C GLU A 35 -2.01 -28.70 -7.82
N LYS A 36 -2.35 -27.64 -8.56
CA LYS A 36 -2.03 -27.52 -9.99
C LYS A 36 -0.56 -27.18 -10.29
N GLY A 37 0.25 -26.89 -9.26
CA GLY A 37 1.65 -26.51 -9.40
C GLY A 37 1.86 -25.11 -10.00
N TYR A 38 0.87 -24.21 -9.92
CA TYR A 38 0.97 -22.84 -10.43
C TYR A 38 1.60 -21.85 -9.45
N ILE A 39 1.57 -22.19 -8.15
CA ILE A 39 2.19 -21.40 -7.09
C ILE A 39 2.98 -22.32 -6.16
N GLU A 40 4.03 -21.76 -5.56
CA GLU A 40 4.80 -22.38 -4.49
C GLU A 40 4.49 -21.62 -3.19
N PRO A 41 3.93 -22.28 -2.15
CA PRO A 41 3.56 -21.60 -0.91
C PRO A 41 4.73 -20.85 -0.25
N ALA A 42 5.93 -21.46 -0.22
CA ALA A 42 7.13 -20.83 0.33
C ALA A 42 7.53 -19.54 -0.40
N ALA A 43 7.27 -19.45 -1.72
CA ALA A 43 7.51 -18.23 -2.48
C ALA A 43 6.48 -17.13 -2.16
N LEU A 44 5.22 -17.51 -1.87
CA LEU A 44 4.20 -16.57 -1.42
C LEU A 44 4.54 -16.02 -0.03
N ASP A 45 4.96 -16.88 0.90
CA ASP A 45 5.37 -16.46 2.24
C ASP A 45 6.54 -15.47 2.18
N ALA A 46 7.54 -15.74 1.33
CA ALA A 46 8.66 -14.82 1.12
C ALA A 46 8.22 -13.45 0.55
N LEU A 47 7.21 -13.43 -0.34
CA LEU A 47 6.64 -12.18 -0.84
C LEU A 47 5.88 -11.41 0.25
N VAL A 48 5.13 -12.11 1.11
CA VAL A 48 4.44 -11.49 2.25
C VAL A 48 5.47 -10.87 3.21
N GLU A 49 6.48 -11.63 3.63
CA GLU A 49 7.52 -11.15 4.55
C GLU A 49 8.27 -9.93 3.97
N LEU A 50 8.57 -9.94 2.67
CA LEU A 50 9.22 -8.83 1.97
C LEU A 50 8.44 -7.53 2.14
N TYR A 51 7.14 -7.53 1.88
CA TYR A 51 6.32 -6.31 1.94
C TYR A 51 5.86 -5.96 3.36
N GLU A 52 5.80 -6.92 4.27
CA GLU A 52 5.48 -6.65 5.68
C GLU A 52 6.67 -6.05 6.45
N THR A 53 7.90 -6.49 6.14
CA THR A 53 9.05 -6.21 7.02
C THR A 53 10.20 -5.45 6.36
N LYS A 54 10.37 -5.55 5.04
CA LYS A 54 11.55 -4.99 4.34
C LYS A 54 11.22 -3.80 3.46
N VAL A 55 10.10 -3.84 2.72
CA VAL A 55 9.74 -2.79 1.76
C VAL A 55 8.72 -1.85 2.38
N GLY A 56 9.09 -0.59 2.58
CA GLY A 56 8.20 0.40 3.19
C GLY A 56 8.72 1.84 3.12
N PRO A 57 7.98 2.80 3.71
CA PRO A 57 8.27 4.24 3.63
C PRO A 57 9.66 4.67 4.13
N HIS A 58 10.30 3.86 4.96
CA HIS A 58 11.66 4.11 5.44
C HIS A 58 12.69 4.13 4.29
N ALA A 59 12.45 3.40 3.19
CA ALA A 59 13.29 3.45 1.99
C ALA A 59 13.22 4.83 1.31
N GLY A 60 12.01 5.35 1.07
CA GLY A 60 11.81 6.71 0.55
C GLY A 60 12.35 7.79 1.48
N ALA A 61 12.22 7.63 2.80
CA ALA A 61 12.81 8.55 3.77
C ALA A 61 14.33 8.65 3.64
N ARG A 62 15.03 7.53 3.38
CA ARG A 62 16.49 7.52 3.10
C ARG A 62 16.83 8.28 1.83
N VAL A 63 16.05 8.12 0.76
CA VAL A 63 16.22 8.86 -0.50
C VAL A 63 16.09 10.37 -0.25
N VAL A 64 15.01 10.79 0.42
CA VAL A 64 14.76 12.21 0.73
C VAL A 64 15.85 12.79 1.63
N ALA A 65 16.22 12.08 2.69
CA ALA A 65 17.26 12.54 3.62
C ALA A 65 18.61 12.73 2.90
N ARG A 66 18.98 11.82 1.99
CA ARG A 66 20.20 11.97 1.18
C ARG A 66 20.11 13.20 0.27
N ALA A 67 18.98 13.40 -0.42
CA ALA A 67 18.79 14.56 -1.29
C ALA A 67 18.80 15.90 -0.55
N TRP A 68 18.52 15.93 0.76
CA TRP A 68 18.64 17.15 1.56
C TRP A 68 20.08 17.54 1.90
N VAL A 69 20.99 16.57 2.04
CA VAL A 69 22.38 16.82 2.47
C VAL A 69 23.41 16.70 1.34
N ASP A 70 23.02 16.14 0.20
CA ASP A 70 23.85 15.92 -0.98
C ASP A 70 23.17 16.57 -2.21
N PRO A 71 23.54 17.81 -2.56
CA PRO A 71 22.97 18.53 -3.70
C PRO A 71 23.21 17.82 -5.05
N ASP A 72 24.35 17.16 -5.23
CA ASP A 72 24.65 16.43 -6.47
C ASP A 72 23.73 15.21 -6.60
N TYR A 73 23.46 14.51 -5.50
CA TYR A 73 22.46 13.42 -5.49
C TYR A 73 21.06 13.94 -5.75
N ARG A 74 20.68 15.09 -5.18
CA ARG A 74 19.40 15.74 -5.45
C ARG A 74 19.22 16.03 -6.94
N ASP A 75 20.25 16.57 -7.58
CA ASP A 75 20.19 16.90 -9.00
C ASP A 75 20.05 15.64 -9.86
N ARG A 76 20.76 14.55 -9.53
CA ARG A 76 20.58 13.24 -10.18
C ARG A 76 19.18 12.67 -9.95
N LEU A 77 18.67 12.73 -8.72
CA LEU A 77 17.34 12.23 -8.35
C LEU A 77 16.23 12.94 -9.13
N LEU A 78 16.36 14.26 -9.34
CA LEU A 78 15.37 15.04 -10.10
C LEU A 78 15.53 14.88 -11.62
N ALA A 79 16.72 14.55 -12.10
CA ALA A 79 16.97 14.27 -13.52
C ALA A 79 16.45 12.88 -13.93
N ASP A 80 16.75 11.84 -13.15
CA ASP A 80 16.20 10.49 -13.30
C ASP A 80 16.22 9.77 -11.95
N ALA A 81 15.03 9.59 -11.36
CA ALA A 81 14.94 9.02 -10.02
C ALA A 81 15.27 7.53 -10.01
N THR A 82 15.12 6.82 -11.14
CA THR A 82 15.30 5.36 -11.20
C THR A 82 16.74 4.93 -10.87
N PRO A 83 17.79 5.38 -11.58
CA PRO A 83 19.17 5.07 -11.23
C PRO A 83 19.60 5.74 -9.91
N ALA A 84 19.05 6.90 -9.56
CA ALA A 84 19.41 7.60 -8.33
C ALA A 84 18.97 6.83 -7.07
N ILE A 85 17.76 6.27 -7.03
CA ILE A 85 17.34 5.45 -5.87
C ILE A 85 18.06 4.08 -5.88
N ALA A 86 18.46 3.58 -7.04
CA ALA A 86 19.24 2.35 -7.16
C ALA A 86 20.64 2.46 -6.52
N GLU A 87 21.23 3.66 -6.45
CA GLU A 87 22.46 3.91 -5.67
C GLU A 87 22.32 3.50 -4.18
N LEU A 88 21.09 3.47 -3.66
CA LEU A 88 20.77 3.09 -2.27
C LEU A 88 20.30 1.64 -2.12
N GLY A 89 20.38 0.85 -3.20
CA GLY A 89 19.87 -0.51 -3.26
C GLY A 89 18.34 -0.60 -3.30
N ILE A 90 17.66 0.47 -3.73
CA ILE A 90 16.19 0.54 -3.79
C ILE A 90 15.73 0.38 -5.24
N GLY A 91 14.77 -0.51 -5.47
CA GLY A 91 14.17 -0.73 -6.78
C GLY A 91 13.21 -1.92 -6.77
N GLY A 92 12.75 -2.32 -7.95
CA GLY A 92 11.89 -3.50 -8.13
C GLY A 92 10.44 -3.16 -8.45
N ARG A 93 9.55 -4.13 -8.21
CA ARG A 93 8.16 -4.11 -8.66
C ARG A 93 7.41 -2.85 -8.21
N GLY A 94 6.75 -2.18 -9.16
CA GLY A 94 5.97 -0.98 -8.89
C GLY A 94 6.82 0.30 -8.77
N GLY A 95 8.09 0.25 -9.17
CA GLY A 95 9.01 1.39 -9.21
C GLY A 95 10.11 1.20 -10.25
N GLU A 96 9.79 0.52 -11.35
CA GLU A 96 10.70 0.27 -12.48
C GLU A 96 11.05 1.57 -13.23
N HIS A 97 10.14 2.54 -13.20
CA HIS A 97 10.32 3.88 -13.78
C HIS A 97 9.85 4.92 -12.77
N MET A 98 10.81 5.60 -12.16
CA MET A 98 10.56 6.53 -11.07
C MET A 98 10.77 7.97 -11.51
N VAL A 99 9.88 8.83 -11.04
CA VAL A 99 10.00 10.28 -11.15
C VAL A 99 9.86 10.85 -9.75
N ALA A 100 10.83 11.66 -9.33
CA ALA A 100 10.76 12.43 -8.10
C ALA A 100 10.22 13.84 -8.40
N VAL A 101 9.18 14.25 -7.69
CA VAL A 101 8.60 15.60 -7.81
C VAL A 101 8.95 16.42 -6.58
N ALA A 102 9.70 17.51 -6.79
CA ALA A 102 10.15 18.38 -5.70
C ALA A 102 9.08 19.40 -5.34
N ASN A 103 8.74 19.49 -4.05
CA ASN A 103 8.02 20.65 -3.53
C ASN A 103 8.96 21.87 -3.50
N THR A 104 8.37 23.06 -3.69
CA THR A 104 9.03 24.36 -3.51
C THR A 104 8.18 25.23 -2.59
N PRO A 105 8.63 26.42 -2.16
CA PRO A 105 7.78 27.33 -1.38
C PRO A 105 6.47 27.70 -2.11
N GLU A 106 6.45 27.66 -3.44
CA GLU A 106 5.32 28.02 -4.29
C GLU A 106 4.51 26.81 -4.79
N THR A 107 5.08 25.60 -4.75
CA THR A 107 4.47 24.39 -5.33
C THR A 107 4.46 23.22 -4.36
N HIS A 108 3.26 22.67 -4.13
CA HIS A 108 3.06 21.44 -3.36
C HIS A 108 2.54 20.34 -4.27
N ASN A 109 3.26 19.21 -4.35
CA ASN A 109 2.88 18.04 -5.12
C ASN A 109 2.13 17.04 -4.23
N LEU A 110 1.13 16.39 -4.81
CA LEU A 110 0.46 15.20 -4.25
C LEU A 110 0.33 14.13 -5.34
N VAL A 111 0.21 12.87 -4.94
CA VAL A 111 0.13 11.72 -5.87
C VAL A 111 -1.19 11.00 -5.68
N VAL A 112 -1.86 10.63 -6.76
CA VAL A 112 -3.07 9.81 -6.73
C VAL A 112 -3.17 8.93 -7.97
N CYS A 113 -3.72 7.72 -7.81
CA CYS A 113 -4.15 6.89 -8.92
C CYS A 113 -5.68 6.85 -8.96
N THR A 114 -6.28 7.70 -9.80
CA THR A 114 -7.75 7.83 -9.88
C THR A 114 -8.43 6.52 -10.32
N LEU A 115 -7.78 5.76 -11.20
CA LEU A 115 -8.36 4.55 -11.81
C LEU A 115 -8.27 3.30 -10.93
N CYS A 116 -7.26 3.19 -10.07
CA CYS A 116 -7.08 2.00 -9.22
C CYS A 116 -6.29 2.32 -7.95
N SER A 117 -4.98 2.06 -7.96
CA SER A 117 -4.12 2.09 -6.78
C SER A 117 -2.61 2.12 -7.12
N CYS A 118 -2.21 2.56 -8.32
CA CYS A 118 -0.79 2.70 -8.67
C CYS A 118 -0.04 3.51 -7.61
N TYR A 119 1.11 3.01 -7.19
CA TYR A 119 1.84 3.54 -6.04
C TYR A 119 3.31 3.08 -6.11
N PRO A 120 4.29 3.88 -5.66
CA PRO A 120 5.70 3.55 -5.82
C PRO A 120 6.19 2.61 -4.71
N TRP A 121 5.94 1.30 -4.88
CA TRP A 121 6.16 0.30 -3.82
C TRP A 121 7.60 0.26 -3.28
N PRO A 122 8.67 0.33 -4.10
CA PRO A 122 10.04 0.22 -3.58
C PRO A 122 10.42 1.30 -2.56
N VAL A 123 9.79 2.48 -2.65
CA VAL A 123 10.09 3.63 -1.76
C VAL A 123 9.03 3.87 -0.70
N LEU A 124 7.77 3.48 -0.93
CA LEU A 124 6.65 3.76 -0.01
C LEU A 124 5.93 2.52 0.54
N GLY A 125 6.29 1.31 0.11
CA GLY A 125 5.56 0.09 0.47
C GLY A 125 4.22 -0.06 -0.24
N LEU A 126 3.39 -1.01 0.21
CA LEU A 126 2.03 -1.17 -0.33
C LEU A 126 1.15 0.01 0.05
N PRO A 127 0.25 0.48 -0.84
CA PRO A 127 -0.58 1.66 -0.58
C PRO A 127 -1.55 1.42 0.58
N PRO A 128 -1.73 2.42 1.47
CA PRO A 128 -2.67 2.35 2.57
C PRO A 128 -4.12 2.27 2.06
N VAL A 129 -5.04 1.82 2.92
CA VAL A 129 -6.45 1.62 2.55
C VAL A 129 -7.10 2.90 2.01
N TRP A 130 -6.86 4.04 2.65
CA TRP A 130 -7.44 5.32 2.24
C TRP A 130 -7.02 5.75 0.84
N TYR A 131 -5.77 5.48 0.43
CA TYR A 131 -5.26 5.84 -0.90
C TYR A 131 -5.99 5.09 -2.02
N LYS A 132 -6.36 3.83 -1.75
CA LYS A 132 -7.07 2.94 -2.69
C LYS A 132 -8.57 3.23 -2.75
N ALA A 133 -9.10 3.95 -1.76
CA ALA A 133 -10.52 4.13 -1.57
C ALA A 133 -11.10 5.23 -2.49
N PRO A 134 -12.38 5.11 -2.92
CA PRO A 134 -13.03 6.12 -3.75
C PRO A 134 -12.98 7.57 -3.22
N PRO A 135 -13.12 7.85 -1.90
CA PRO A 135 -13.11 9.23 -1.40
C PRO A 135 -11.85 10.00 -1.77
N TYR A 136 -10.67 9.41 -1.54
CA TYR A 136 -9.40 10.04 -1.91
C TYR A 136 -9.25 10.14 -3.43
N ARG A 137 -9.48 9.03 -4.13
CA ARG A 137 -9.26 8.92 -5.59
C ARG A 137 -10.12 9.86 -6.41
N ALA A 138 -11.36 10.11 -5.98
CA ALA A 138 -12.27 11.01 -6.69
C ALA A 138 -11.99 12.49 -6.39
N ARG A 139 -11.63 12.82 -5.15
CA ARG A 139 -11.53 14.22 -4.71
C ARG A 139 -10.14 14.82 -4.85
N ALA A 140 -9.07 14.03 -4.77
CA ALA A 140 -7.69 14.53 -4.86
C ALA A 140 -7.38 15.27 -6.16
N VAL A 141 -8.13 15.02 -7.24
CA VAL A 141 -7.97 15.69 -8.55
C VAL A 141 -8.97 16.82 -8.81
N ILE A 142 -9.95 17.03 -7.92
CA ILE A 142 -11.01 18.04 -8.07
C ILE A 142 -10.86 19.13 -7.00
N ASP A 143 -10.72 18.70 -5.75
CA ASP A 143 -10.53 19.56 -4.57
C ASP A 143 -9.35 19.05 -3.73
N PRO A 144 -8.11 19.15 -4.24
CA PRO A 144 -6.93 18.69 -3.52
C PRO A 144 -6.73 19.43 -2.19
N ARG A 145 -7.13 20.70 -2.10
CA ARG A 145 -6.97 21.50 -0.88
C ARG A 145 -7.92 21.06 0.21
N GLY A 146 -9.19 20.79 -0.13
CA GLY A 146 -10.15 20.23 0.82
C GLY A 146 -9.74 18.85 1.32
N VAL A 147 -9.23 17.98 0.44
CA VAL A 147 -8.70 16.66 0.86
C VAL A 147 -7.52 16.78 1.82
N LEU A 148 -6.60 17.73 1.58
CA LEU A 148 -5.45 17.95 2.47
C LEU A 148 -5.81 18.59 3.82
N ALA A 149 -7.01 19.13 3.98
CA ALA A 149 -7.46 19.79 5.20
C ALA A 149 -8.20 18.85 6.19
N GLU A 150 -8.50 17.61 5.78
CA GLU A 150 -9.16 16.56 6.56
C GLU A 150 -8.18 15.79 7.46
#